data_AF-A0A3D4T7M1-F1
#
_entry.id   AF-A0A3D4T7M1-F1
#
_cell.length_a   1.000
_cell.length_b   1.000
_cell.length_c   1.000
_cell.angle_alpha   90.00
_cell.angle_beta   90.00
_cell.angle_gamma   90.00
#
_symmetry.space_group_name_H-M   'P 1'
#
loop_
_entity.id
_entity.type
_entity.pdbx_description
1 polymer ?
#
loop_
_entity_poly.entity_id
_entity_poly.type
_entity_poly.pdbx_seq_one_letter_code
_entity_poly.pdbx_strand_id
1 'polypeptide(L)' 'MNIEYFITEKSINLDGCRFSTYGISAVDKMSREEKSEFVDVSLDKAFVLDLVNLLNSAEVELCHFNDVVIDELNK' A
#
# COMPACT_ATOMS: atom_id res chain seq x y z
N MET A 1 -9.56 1.08 8.94
CA MET A 1 -9.71 0.46 7.59
C MET A 1 -8.65 -0.62 7.50
N ASN A 2 -9.00 -1.90 7.47
CA ASN A 2 -8.04 -2.98 7.76
C ASN A 2 -7.24 -3.42 6.51
N ILE A 3 -6.52 -2.49 5.90
CA ILE A 3 -5.77 -2.70 4.65
C ILE A 3 -4.27 -2.69 4.95
N GLU A 4 -3.53 -3.61 4.33
CA GLU A 4 -2.08 -3.67 4.30
C GLU A 4 -1.60 -3.51 2.86
N TYR A 5 -0.62 -2.63 2.67
CA TYR A 5 -0.07 -2.33 1.35
C TYR A 5 1.27 -3.05 1.15
N PHE A 6 1.48 -3.58 -0.05
CA PHE A 6 2.67 -4.30 -0.46
C PHE A 6 3.21 -3.79 -1.78
N ILE A 7 4.53 -3.80 -1.95
CA ILE A 7 5.15 -3.52 -3.24
C ILE A 7 4.95 -4.71 -4.18
N THR A 8 4.54 -4.45 -5.42
CA THR A 8 4.52 -5.43 -6.51
C THR A 8 5.62 -5.13 -7.51
N GLU A 9 6.11 -6.16 -8.19
CA GLU A 9 7.12 -6.02 -9.25
C GLU A 9 6.63 -6.75 -10.49
N LYS A 10 6.66 -6.04 -11.64
CA LYS A 10 6.39 -6.61 -12.96
C LYS A 10 7.55 -6.31 -13.89
N SER A 11 7.72 -7.15 -14.90
CA SER A 11 8.69 -6.90 -15.97
C SER A 11 7.97 -6.47 -17.22
N ILE A 12 8.41 -5.36 -17.81
CA ILE A 12 7.94 -4.89 -19.11
C ILE A 12 9.09 -4.92 -20.12
N ASN A 13 8.76 -5.10 -21.39
CA ASN A 13 9.72 -5.00 -22.49
C ASN A 13 9.39 -3.77 -23.33
N LEU A 14 10.35 -2.88 -23.50
CA LEU A 14 10.26 -1.68 -24.34
C LEU A 14 11.50 -1.62 -25.23
N ASP A 15 11.29 -1.53 -26.54
CA ASP A 15 12.36 -1.45 -27.55
C ASP A 15 13.44 -2.54 -27.44
N GLY A 16 13.02 -3.76 -27.08
CA GLY A 16 13.92 -4.90 -26.89
C GLY A 16 14.71 -4.89 -25.58
N CYS A 17 14.53 -3.86 -24.74
CA CYS A 17 15.07 -3.79 -23.40
C CYS A 17 14.02 -4.20 -22.35
N ARG A 18 14.45 -4.92 -21.31
CA ARG A 18 13.60 -5.34 -20.20
C ARG A 18 13.76 -4.36 -19.03
N PHE A 19 12.64 -3.87 -18.52
CA PHE A 19 12.59 -2.99 -17.35
C PHE A 19 11.76 -3.65 -16.24
N SER A 20 12.13 -3.39 -14.98
CA SER A 20 11.26 -3.67 -13.84
C SER A 20 10.40 -2.45 -13.55
N THR A 21 9.09 -2.64 -13.46
CA THR A 21 8.15 -1.66 -12.93
C THR A 21 7.68 -2.10 -11.56
N TYR A 22 7.47 -1.11 -10.69
CA TYR A 22 7.04 -1.33 -9.32
C TYR A 22 5.66 -0.73 -9.12
N GLY A 23 4.79 -1.49 -8.47
CA GLY A 23 3.42 -1.13 -8.16
C GLY A 23 3.08 -1.35 -6.69
N ILE A 24 1.80 -1.23 -6.36
CA ILE A 24 1.28 -1.38 -5.00
C ILE A 24 0.07 -2.30 -5.04
N SER A 25 0.05 -3.34 -4.21
CA SER A 25 -1.13 -4.15 -3.94
C SER A 25 -1.69 -3.79 -2.56
N ALA A 26 -3.01 -3.58 -2.50
CA ALA A 26 -3.75 -3.31 -1.28
C ALA A 26 -4.54 -4.57 -0.89
N VAL A 27 -4.24 -5.13 0.27
CA VAL A 27 -4.77 -6.42 0.73
C VAL A 27 -5.54 -6.22 2.03
N ASP A 28 -6.67 -6.90 2.18
CA ASP A 28 -7.40 -6.94 3.45
C ASP A 28 -6.62 -7.78 4.47
N LYS A 29 -6.30 -7.21 5.64
CA LYS A 29 -5.51 -7.91 6.68
C LYS A 29 -6.24 -9.14 7.25
N MET A 30 -7.57 -9.16 7.26
CA MET A 30 -8.34 -10.30 7.79
C MET A 30 -8.49 -11.41 6.77
N SER A 31 -9.01 -11.07 5.59
CA SER A 31 -9.31 -12.10 4.57
C SER A 31 -8.10 -12.49 3.74
N ARG A 32 -7.03 -11.68 3.77
CA ARG A 32 -5.85 -11.80 2.89
C ARG A 32 -6.21 -11.70 1.40
N GLU A 33 -7.39 -11.20 1.08
CA GLU A 33 -7.83 -10.97 -0.29
C GLU A 33 -7.31 -9.64 -0.81
N GLU A 34 -6.86 -9.65 -2.07
CA GLU A 34 -6.51 -8.41 -2.77
C GLU A 34 -7.78 -7.58 -3.01
N LYS A 35 -7.75 -6.33 -2.55
CA LYS A 35 -8.82 -5.35 -2.76
C LYS A 35 -8.57 -4.50 -4.00
N SER A 36 -7.32 -4.17 -4.27
CA SER A 36 -6.93 -3.32 -5.38
C SER A 36 -5.45 -3.49 -5.72
N GLU A 37 -5.11 -3.28 -6.99
CA GLU A 37 -3.73 -3.25 -7.49
C GLU A 37 -3.51 -1.95 -8.28
N PHE A 38 -2.42 -1.26 -7.97
CA PHE A 38 -1.91 -0.12 -8.72
C PHE A 38 -0.62 -0.56 -9.42
N VAL A 39 -0.71 -0.74 -10.73
CA VAL A 39 0.40 -1.24 -11.56
C VAL A 39 1.19 -0.06 -12.13
N ASP A 40 2.49 -0.27 -12.36
CA ASP A 40 3.38 0.67 -13.05
C ASP A 40 3.46 2.06 -12.41
N VAL A 41 3.50 2.11 -11.08
CA VAL A 41 3.60 3.36 -10.31
C VAL A 41 4.93 4.08 -10.58
N SER A 42 6.04 3.33 -10.64
CA SER A 42 7.36 3.88 -10.96
C SER A 42 8.34 2.79 -11.40
N LEU A 43 9.43 3.20 -12.06
CA LEU A 43 10.62 2.37 -12.28
C LEU A 43 11.59 2.40 -11.09
N ASP A 44 11.41 3.33 -10.15
CA ASP A 44 12.20 3.42 -8.93
C ASP A 44 11.56 2.63 -7.79
N LYS A 45 12.21 1.52 -7.42
CA LYS A 45 11.77 0.66 -6.32
C LYS A 45 11.75 1.39 -4.97
N ALA A 46 12.74 2.24 -4.70
CA ALA A 46 12.88 2.90 -3.41
C ALA A 46 11.72 3.87 -3.20
N PHE A 47 11.37 4.64 -4.22
CA PHE A 47 10.19 5.51 -4.21
C PHE A 47 8.90 4.75 -3.88
N VAL A 48 8.64 3.62 -4.56
CA VAL A 48 7.41 2.85 -4.31
C VAL A 48 7.42 2.21 -2.93
N LEU A 49 8.59 1.77 -2.44
CA LEU A 49 8.73 1.24 -1.08
C LEU A 49 8.44 2.29 -0.01
N ASP A 50 8.97 3.51 -0.18
CA ASP A 50 8.71 4.62 0.74
C ASP A 50 7.22 4.99 0.76
N LEU A 51 6.56 4.95 -0.40
CA LEU A 51 5.12 5.16 -0.51
C LEU A 51 4.32 4.05 0.21
N VAL A 52 4.71 2.78 0.07
CA VAL A 52 4.10 1.66 0.80
C VAL A 52 4.25 1.84 2.31
N ASN A 53 5.44 2.22 2.78
CA ASN A 53 5.70 2.48 4.20
C ASN A 53 4.84 3.64 4.74
N LEU A 54 4.69 4.72 3.96
CA LEU A 54 3.86 5.86 4.29
C LEU A 54 2.37 5.46 4.40
N LEU A 55 1.85 4.69 3.43
CA LEU A 55 0.47 4.22 3.43
C LEU A 55 0.17 3.33 4.65
N ASN A 56 1.07 2.39 4.97
CA ASN A 56 0.92 1.52 6.13
C ASN A 56 1.02 2.31 7.46
N SER A 57 1.87 3.33 7.53
CA SER A 57 1.99 4.17 8.74
C SER A 57 0.74 5.03 8.96
N ALA A 58 0.19 5.60 7.89
CA ALA A 58 -1.04 6.40 7.95
C ALA A 58 -2.26 5.57 8.41
N GLU A 59 -2.33 4.29 8.02
CA GLU A 59 -3.39 3.39 8.50
C GLU A 59 -3.34 3.17 10.02
N VAL A 60 -2.13 2.99 10.57
CA VAL A 60 -1.92 2.86 12.01
C VAL A 60 -2.39 4.12 12.74
N GLU A 61 -1.98 5.30 12.27
CA GLU A 61 -2.37 6.59 12.86
C GLU A 61 -3.89 6.82 12.82
N LEU A 62 -4.54 6.50 11.69
CA LEU A 62 -5.99 6.64 11.55
C LEU A 62 -6.77 5.70 12.48
N CYS A 63 -6.28 4.46 12.66
CA CYS A 63 -6.87 3.52 13.62
C CYS A 63 -6.75 4.03 15.05
N HIS A 64 -5.56 4.51 15.45
CA HIS A 64 -5.38 5.14 16.78
C HIS A 64 -6.28 6.36 16.99
N PHE A 65 -6.41 7.22 15.99
CA PHE A 65 -7.28 8.39 16.08
C PHE A 65 -8.76 7.99 16.26
N ASN A 66 -9.21 6.96 15.54
CA ASN A 66 -10.57 6.43 15.67
C ASN A 66 -10.85 5.90 17.08
N ASP A 67 -9.90 5.18 17.68
CA ASP A 67 -10.04 4.68 19.06
C ASP A 67 -10.18 5.82 20.07
N VAL A 68 -9.34 6.86 19.95
CA VAL A 68 -9.43 8.06 20.80
C VAL A 68 -10.79 8.76 20.66
N VAL A 69 -11.30 8.88 19.42
CA VAL A 69 -12.62 9.50 19.18
C VAL A 69 -13.75 8.69 19.80
N ILE A 70 -13.71 7.35 19.70
CA ILE A 70 -14.70 6.47 20.31
C ILE A 70 -14.68 6.59 21.84
N ASP A 71 -13.49 6.62 22.45
CA ASP A 71 -13.36 6.78 23.89
C ASP A 71 -13.91 8.11 24.39
N GLU A 72 -13.67 9.22 23.67
CA GLU A 72 -14.21 10.54 24.03
C GLU A 72 -15.73 10.63 23.84
N LEU A 73 -16.31 9.98 22.84
CA LEU A 73 -17.76 9.99 22.59
C LEU A 73 -18.56 9.15 23.61
N ASN A 74 -17.92 8.19 24.28
CA ASN A 74 -18.55 7.31 25.27
C ASN A 74 -18.30 7.73 26.73
N LYS A 75 -17.69 8.90 26.95
CA LYS A 75 -17.61 9.57 28.27
C LYS A 75 -18.86 10.40 28.55
#